data_AF-A0A349N0B0-F1
#
_entry.id   AF-A0A349N0B0-F1
#
_cell.length_a   1.000
_cell.length_b   1.000
_cell.length_c   1.000
_cell.angle_alpha   90.00
_cell.angle_beta   90.00
_cell.angle_gamma   90.00
#
_symmetry.space_group_name_H-M   'P 1'
#
loop_
_entity.id
_entity.type
_entity.pdbx_description
1 polymer ?
#
loop_
_entity_poly.entity_id
_entity_poly.type
_entity_poly.pdbx_seq_one_letter_code
_entity_poly.pdbx_strand_id
1 'polypeptide(L)'
;MNTNGVTIGSGSSTVSLTNTGLNNGGNKITNVAAGTDNTDAVNVSQLNKAAAGSKTTVSDGVNTTVSSATAADGHTDYQVNLNKDITVDSVTAGNTKIDTNGLTTKDQNGNTTSVTGNGMTVTGSNGKTVSVTSEGLDNGGNTITNVAAGVNGTDAVNVDQLNDTVEKAAAAAKTTVSAGKNMTVTPDTTAADGHTDYKVALNDTVTLGEGANAVTINGTNGTVTAGTKVSLDGVNGTGTVGNVTINGSGSTGTVNGLTNKTWDPKSYTSGQAATEDQLKELDDRSVQYDRNEDGSVNKGQITLGGDSGTKITNVAAGELSAASTDAVNGSQLYATNQAVENNTNNINILGDSVNRLGDRVNKVGAGAAALAALHPLDFDPDDKWDAAAGFGNYRNANAGAVGIFYRPNEDTMVSVGGSFGNGENMINAGVSFKLGQGNHVSTSRVAMAKELKDMRAVVAQQAEQIAKLTELVNAMAGVKREEGIGAGMFPDVPENHWAYEAVKSLGEKGLIEGYPDGSFGGERSLSRYEFAEIVYRALERGVKVEGRLVSEFKPELERIRVDTVSRDRNGRPVIERVRVVR
;
A
#
# COMPACT_ATOMS: atom_id res chain seq x y z
N MET A 1 125.72 16.43 -182.24
CA MET A 1 125.62 16.09 -180.80
C MET A 1 126.30 14.75 -180.58
N ASN A 2 127.10 14.59 -179.52
CA ASN A 2 127.67 13.30 -179.10
C ASN A 2 126.71 12.57 -178.15
N THR A 3 127.02 11.33 -177.79
CA THR A 3 126.20 10.37 -177.01
C THR A 3 126.05 10.68 -175.51
N ASN A 4 126.60 11.81 -175.02
CA ASN A 4 126.56 12.18 -173.59
C ASN A 4 125.41 13.13 -173.23
N GLY A 5 124.49 13.39 -174.17
CA GLY A 5 123.35 14.28 -173.95
C GLY A 5 123.72 15.76 -174.05
N VAL A 6 122.71 16.61 -173.86
CA VAL A 6 122.85 18.07 -173.91
C VAL A 6 122.93 18.59 -172.48
N THR A 7 124.04 19.28 -172.18
CA THR A 7 124.22 20.02 -170.92
C THR A 7 124.35 21.50 -171.26
N ILE A 8 123.55 22.36 -170.64
CA ILE A 8 123.57 23.81 -170.89
C ILE A 8 123.86 24.54 -169.57
N GLY A 9 124.93 25.36 -169.58
CA GLY A 9 125.42 26.14 -168.42
C GLY A 9 126.63 25.51 -167.70
N SER A 10 127.27 26.28 -166.81
CA SER A 10 128.38 25.82 -165.95
C SER A 10 128.09 26.13 -164.48
N GLY A 11 128.29 25.16 -163.58
CA GLY A 11 128.05 25.27 -162.13
C GLY A 11 126.99 24.30 -161.59
N SER A 12 126.56 24.47 -160.34
CA SER A 12 125.67 23.55 -159.61
C SER A 12 124.20 23.46 -160.12
N SER A 13 123.86 24.21 -161.17
CA SER A 13 122.48 24.34 -161.69
C SER A 13 122.39 23.91 -163.16
N THR A 14 123.10 22.85 -163.53
CA THR A 14 123.16 22.36 -164.91
C THR A 14 121.85 21.69 -165.31
N VAL A 15 121.28 22.17 -166.43
CA VAL A 15 120.20 21.48 -167.12
C VAL A 15 120.83 20.40 -167.97
N SER A 16 120.50 19.14 -167.69
CA SER A 16 121.00 17.99 -168.42
C SER A 16 119.89 17.03 -168.81
N LEU A 17 119.93 16.59 -170.06
CA LEU A 17 119.14 15.47 -170.54
C LEU A 17 120.08 14.29 -170.81
N THR A 18 120.00 13.25 -169.98
CA THR A 18 120.81 12.03 -170.06
C THR A 18 119.91 10.80 -170.29
N ASN A 19 120.51 9.62 -170.46
CA ASN A 19 119.77 8.37 -170.61
C ASN A 19 119.02 7.90 -169.32
N THR A 20 119.28 8.55 -168.17
CA THR A 20 118.62 8.24 -166.90
C THR A 20 117.47 9.19 -166.56
N GLY A 21 117.27 10.26 -167.34
CA GLY A 21 116.17 11.20 -167.13
C GLY A 21 116.53 12.65 -167.41
N LEU A 22 115.54 13.52 -167.20
CA LEU A 22 115.70 14.97 -167.25
C LEU A 22 116.09 15.48 -165.87
N ASN A 23 117.24 16.15 -165.75
CA ASN A 23 117.53 17.01 -164.62
C ASN A 23 117.43 18.47 -165.08
N ASN A 24 116.41 19.17 -164.60
CA ASN A 24 116.19 20.57 -164.98
C ASN A 24 117.04 21.56 -164.14
N GLY A 25 118.04 21.09 -163.39
CA GLY A 25 118.94 21.95 -162.61
C GLY A 25 118.25 22.78 -161.53
N GLY A 26 117.10 22.29 -161.01
CA GLY A 26 116.25 23.03 -160.07
C GLY A 26 115.37 24.12 -160.71
N ASN A 27 115.42 24.28 -162.03
CA ASN A 27 114.56 25.25 -162.73
C ASN A 27 113.10 24.77 -162.78
N LYS A 28 112.17 25.72 -162.88
CA LYS A 28 110.75 25.42 -163.13
C LYS A 28 110.57 24.84 -164.53
N ILE A 29 109.79 23.77 -164.63
CA ILE A 29 109.32 23.24 -165.92
C ILE A 29 107.97 23.91 -166.20
N THR A 30 107.93 24.83 -167.16
CA THR A 30 106.70 25.52 -167.57
C THR A 30 106.03 24.77 -168.72
N ASN A 31 104.73 24.97 -168.91
CA ASN A 31 103.91 24.34 -169.95
C ASN A 31 103.82 22.80 -169.91
N VAL A 32 103.96 22.19 -168.73
CA VAL A 32 103.64 20.77 -168.55
C VAL A 32 102.12 20.60 -168.61
N ALA A 33 101.64 19.91 -169.65
CA ALA A 33 100.25 19.50 -169.75
C ALA A 33 99.86 18.62 -168.54
N ALA A 34 98.56 18.50 -168.26
CA ALA A 34 98.12 17.58 -167.22
C ALA A 34 98.49 16.15 -167.62
N GLY A 35 99.25 15.44 -166.79
CA GLY A 35 99.58 14.05 -167.01
C GLY A 35 98.31 13.20 -166.95
N THR A 36 98.08 12.36 -167.95
CA THR A 36 96.88 11.51 -168.01
C THR A 36 97.18 10.10 -167.57
N ASP A 37 98.39 9.62 -167.84
CA ASP A 37 98.84 8.30 -167.41
C ASP A 37 99.53 8.37 -166.05
N ASN A 38 99.52 7.26 -165.33
CA ASN A 38 100.14 7.17 -163.99
C ASN A 38 101.68 7.39 -164.02
N THR A 39 102.31 7.33 -165.20
CA THR A 39 103.74 7.58 -165.43
C THR A 39 104.06 8.99 -165.90
N ASP A 40 103.05 9.80 -166.18
CA ASP A 40 103.26 11.19 -166.60
C ASP A 40 103.67 12.07 -165.42
N ALA A 41 104.40 13.14 -165.71
CA ALA A 41 104.64 14.18 -164.72
C ALA A 41 103.32 14.90 -164.39
N VAL A 42 102.95 14.93 -163.10
CA VAL A 42 101.78 15.70 -162.64
C VAL A 42 102.12 17.19 -162.60
N ASN A 43 101.27 18.02 -163.18
CA ASN A 43 101.40 19.46 -163.01
C ASN A 43 100.78 19.91 -161.68
N VAL A 44 101.12 21.13 -161.23
CA VAL A 44 100.66 21.68 -159.93
C VAL A 44 99.12 21.74 -159.83
N SER A 45 98.40 21.88 -160.95
CA SER A 45 96.93 21.89 -160.95
C SER A 45 96.35 20.56 -160.51
N GLN A 46 96.92 19.44 -160.96
CA GLN A 46 96.47 18.10 -160.56
C GLN A 46 96.76 17.79 -159.10
N LEU A 47 97.93 18.19 -158.59
CA LEU A 47 98.27 18.06 -157.18
C LEU A 47 97.33 18.91 -156.31
N ASN A 48 97.05 20.15 -156.70
CA ASN A 48 96.10 21.01 -155.99
C ASN A 48 94.68 20.43 -156.01
N LYS A 49 94.26 19.79 -157.10
CA LYS A 49 92.93 19.17 -157.20
C LYS A 49 92.82 17.91 -156.33
N ALA A 50 93.86 17.10 -156.28
CA ALA A 50 93.93 15.94 -155.38
C ALA A 50 93.97 16.36 -153.90
N ALA A 51 94.78 17.37 -153.57
CA ALA A 51 94.83 17.94 -152.22
C ALA A 51 93.49 18.59 -151.81
N ALA A 52 92.80 19.28 -152.73
CA ALA A 52 91.49 19.89 -152.46
C ALA A 52 90.34 18.87 -152.30
N GLY A 53 90.52 17.63 -152.78
CA GLY A 53 89.54 16.55 -152.66
C GLY A 53 89.58 15.81 -151.32
N SER A 54 90.67 15.93 -150.55
CA SER A 54 90.81 15.32 -149.24
C SER A 54 90.16 16.20 -148.16
N LYS A 55 88.90 15.93 -147.81
CA LYS A 55 88.15 16.67 -146.79
C LYS A 55 87.64 15.73 -145.68
N THR A 56 87.80 16.14 -144.43
CA THR A 56 87.23 15.48 -143.25
C THR A 56 86.25 16.44 -142.58
N THR A 57 85.10 15.94 -142.11
CA THR A 57 84.10 16.73 -141.39
C THR A 57 83.90 16.18 -139.99
N VAL A 58 84.01 17.05 -138.98
CA VAL A 58 83.69 16.77 -137.58
C VAL A 58 82.75 17.88 -137.10
N SER A 59 81.63 17.52 -136.47
CA SER A 59 80.57 18.45 -136.05
C SER A 59 80.20 18.23 -134.58
N ASP A 60 79.66 19.26 -133.94
CA ASP A 60 79.12 19.18 -132.58
C ASP A 60 78.02 18.12 -132.48
N GLY A 61 77.98 17.45 -131.33
CA GLY A 61 76.89 16.57 -130.91
C GLY A 61 76.13 17.20 -129.74
N VAL A 62 75.04 16.57 -129.29
CA VAL A 62 74.21 17.09 -128.18
C VAL A 62 75.05 17.33 -126.90
N ASN A 63 75.99 16.43 -126.61
CA ASN A 63 76.83 16.46 -125.39
C ASN A 63 78.31 16.70 -125.66
N THR A 64 78.70 16.96 -126.92
CA THR A 64 80.09 17.14 -127.32
C THR A 64 80.25 18.38 -128.17
N THR A 65 81.28 19.17 -127.91
CA THR A 65 81.69 20.32 -128.72
C THR A 65 83.01 20.04 -129.39
N VAL A 66 83.14 20.50 -130.62
CA VAL A 66 84.31 20.32 -131.48
C VAL A 66 84.91 21.68 -131.76
N SER A 67 86.15 21.88 -131.36
CA SER A 67 86.95 23.02 -131.79
C SER A 67 88.04 22.55 -132.74
N SER A 68 88.41 23.40 -133.70
CA SER A 68 89.51 23.11 -134.62
C SER A 68 90.61 24.15 -134.50
N ALA A 69 91.86 23.72 -134.55
CA ALA A 69 93.03 24.58 -134.63
C ALA A 69 94.01 24.06 -135.68
N THR A 70 94.90 24.93 -136.18
CA THR A 70 95.99 24.51 -137.06
C THR A 70 97.14 23.98 -136.21
N ALA A 71 97.52 22.72 -136.41
CA ALA A 71 98.66 22.09 -135.76
C ALA A 71 100.00 22.63 -136.33
N ALA A 72 101.10 22.36 -135.62
CA ALA A 72 102.42 22.93 -135.93
C ALA A 72 103.00 22.52 -137.31
N ASP A 73 102.55 21.41 -137.87
CA ASP A 73 102.89 20.85 -139.19
C ASP A 73 101.88 21.23 -140.29
N GLY A 74 100.90 22.09 -139.98
CA GLY A 74 99.98 22.70 -140.94
C GLY A 74 98.68 21.95 -141.21
N HIS A 75 98.43 20.79 -140.58
CA HIS A 75 97.13 20.12 -140.67
C HIS A 75 96.12 20.68 -139.63
N THR A 76 94.82 20.37 -139.80
CA THR A 76 93.77 20.76 -138.85
C THR A 76 93.61 19.70 -137.76
N ASP A 77 93.82 20.09 -136.49
CA ASP A 77 93.54 19.27 -135.31
C ASP A 77 92.12 19.58 -134.79
N TYR A 78 91.34 18.54 -134.52
CA TYR A 78 89.96 18.65 -134.02
C TYR A 78 89.91 18.14 -132.58
N GLN A 79 89.70 19.05 -131.62
CA GLN A 79 89.53 18.70 -130.22
C GLN A 79 88.06 18.51 -129.89
N VAL A 80 87.69 17.30 -129.50
CA VAL A 80 86.33 16.95 -129.07
C VAL A 80 86.28 16.95 -127.55
N ASN A 81 85.46 17.82 -126.97
CA ASN A 81 85.28 17.96 -125.52
C ASN A 81 83.84 17.61 -125.12
N LEU A 82 83.65 17.09 -123.90
CA LEU A 82 82.31 17.02 -123.30
C LEU A 82 81.84 18.42 -122.92
N ASN A 83 80.54 18.67 -123.10
CA ASN A 83 79.92 19.91 -122.65
C ASN A 83 79.90 19.98 -121.11
N LYS A 84 79.96 21.19 -120.54
CA LYS A 84 79.85 21.38 -119.07
C LYS A 84 78.53 20.85 -118.53
N ASP A 85 77.46 21.15 -119.26
CA ASP A 85 76.13 20.62 -119.02
C ASP A 85 75.85 19.55 -120.08
N ILE A 86 75.50 18.36 -119.62
CA ILE A 86 75.14 17.23 -120.48
C ILE A 86 73.67 16.90 -120.26
N THR A 87 72.95 16.64 -121.36
CA THR A 87 71.58 16.12 -121.29
C THR A 87 71.62 14.64 -121.58
N VAL A 88 71.26 13.84 -120.58
CA VAL A 88 71.26 12.38 -120.64
C VAL A 88 70.00 11.86 -119.94
N ASP A 89 69.39 10.82 -120.49
CA ASP A 89 68.20 10.20 -119.89
C ASP A 89 68.54 9.45 -118.60
N SER A 90 69.77 8.95 -118.48
CA SER A 90 70.27 8.37 -117.25
C SER A 90 71.80 8.40 -117.16
N VAL A 91 72.30 8.40 -115.93
CA VAL A 91 73.70 8.17 -115.59
C VAL A 91 73.75 7.00 -114.62
N THR A 92 74.52 5.97 -114.96
CA THR A 92 74.83 4.87 -114.04
C THR A 92 76.32 4.91 -113.71
N ALA A 93 76.62 5.15 -112.43
CA ALA A 93 77.98 5.20 -111.89
C ALA A 93 78.09 4.22 -110.71
N GLY A 94 78.60 3.01 -110.99
CA GLY A 94 78.60 1.93 -110.00
C GLY A 94 77.19 1.55 -109.57
N ASN A 95 76.91 1.57 -108.26
CA ASN A 95 75.58 1.29 -107.72
C ASN A 95 74.66 2.52 -107.63
N THR A 96 75.10 3.66 -108.15
CA THR A 96 74.35 4.91 -108.19
C THR A 96 73.73 5.06 -109.57
N LYS A 97 72.41 5.24 -109.61
CA LYS A 97 71.65 5.54 -110.82
C LYS A 97 70.95 6.89 -110.66
N ILE A 98 71.17 7.79 -111.60
CA ILE A 98 70.39 9.01 -111.77
C ILE A 98 69.58 8.82 -113.05
N ASP A 99 68.25 8.90 -112.96
CA ASP A 99 67.35 8.83 -114.12
C ASP A 99 66.15 9.77 -113.94
N THR A 100 65.15 9.65 -114.81
CA THR A 100 63.92 10.46 -114.77
C THR A 100 63.12 10.34 -113.46
N ASN A 101 63.32 9.27 -112.68
CA ASN A 101 62.64 9.05 -111.40
C ASN A 101 63.42 9.62 -110.21
N GLY A 102 64.68 10.05 -110.41
CA GLY A 102 65.53 10.65 -109.39
C GLY A 102 66.84 9.89 -109.19
N LEU A 103 67.37 9.97 -107.96
CA LEU A 103 68.60 9.29 -107.56
C LEU A 103 68.26 8.01 -106.82
N THR A 104 68.84 6.89 -107.24
CA THR A 104 68.78 5.62 -106.51
C THR A 104 70.19 5.09 -106.28
N THR A 105 70.49 4.67 -105.06
CA THR A 105 71.72 3.95 -104.71
C THR A 105 71.40 2.60 -104.11
N LYS A 106 72.27 1.62 -104.36
CA LYS A 106 72.23 0.32 -103.69
C LYS A 106 73.52 0.07 -102.93
N ASP A 107 73.43 -0.27 -101.66
CA ASP A 107 74.60 -0.71 -100.90
C ASP A 107 74.94 -2.19 -101.17
N GLN A 108 76.03 -2.67 -100.56
CA GLN A 108 76.48 -4.07 -100.71
C GLN A 108 75.51 -5.07 -100.08
N ASN A 109 74.62 -4.62 -99.19
CA ASN A 109 73.65 -5.42 -98.46
C ASN A 109 72.27 -5.45 -99.15
N GLY A 110 72.15 -4.83 -100.33
CA GLY A 110 70.92 -4.76 -101.11
C GLY A 110 69.92 -3.70 -100.63
N ASN A 111 70.31 -2.85 -99.68
CA ASN A 111 69.46 -1.74 -99.25
C ASN A 111 69.44 -0.68 -100.34
N THR A 112 68.25 -0.16 -100.61
CA THR A 112 68.03 0.83 -101.66
C THR A 112 67.70 2.17 -101.04
N THR A 113 68.51 3.18 -101.33
CA THR A 113 68.20 4.57 -101.00
C THR A 113 67.70 5.26 -102.26
N SER A 114 66.47 5.77 -102.23
CA SER A 114 65.86 6.48 -103.35
C SER A 114 65.48 7.89 -102.92
N VAL A 115 66.00 8.88 -103.65
CA VAL A 115 65.61 10.29 -103.54
C VAL A 115 64.84 10.64 -104.80
N THR A 116 63.53 10.84 -104.63
CA THR A 116 62.57 11.08 -105.70
C THR A 116 61.80 12.37 -105.44
N GLY A 117 60.88 12.76 -106.33
CA GLY A 117 59.95 13.87 -106.08
C GLY A 117 59.06 13.67 -104.84
N ASN A 118 58.89 12.42 -104.39
CA ASN A 118 58.12 12.09 -103.18
C ASN A 118 58.95 12.14 -101.89
N GLY A 119 60.27 12.39 -101.98
CA GLY A 119 61.17 12.47 -100.83
C GLY A 119 62.27 11.40 -100.84
N MET A 120 62.86 11.17 -99.67
CA MET A 120 63.93 10.19 -99.47
C MET A 120 63.38 8.94 -98.81
N THR A 121 63.71 7.78 -99.36
CA THR A 121 63.38 6.47 -98.79
C THR A 121 64.64 5.64 -98.70
N VAL A 122 64.77 4.88 -97.61
CA VAL A 122 65.79 3.84 -97.44
C VAL A 122 65.03 2.55 -97.18
N THR A 123 65.01 1.68 -98.18
CA THR A 123 64.35 0.37 -98.09
C THR A 123 65.41 -0.69 -97.82
N GLY A 124 65.33 -1.31 -96.65
CA GLY A 124 66.20 -2.42 -96.29
C GLY A 124 65.89 -3.66 -97.14
N SER A 125 66.85 -4.57 -97.26
CA SER A 125 66.66 -5.86 -97.94
C SER A 125 65.56 -6.75 -97.31
N ASN A 126 65.16 -6.46 -96.07
CA ASN A 126 64.05 -7.06 -95.36
C ASN A 126 62.66 -6.45 -95.70
N GLY A 127 62.61 -5.46 -96.59
CA GLY A 127 61.38 -4.77 -96.99
C GLY A 127 60.88 -3.71 -96.00
N LYS A 128 61.60 -3.45 -94.91
CA LYS A 128 61.29 -2.31 -94.02
C LYS A 128 61.84 -1.02 -94.62
N THR A 129 61.03 0.02 -94.62
CA THR A 129 61.39 1.31 -95.22
C THR A 129 61.42 2.39 -94.15
N VAL A 130 62.51 3.17 -94.13
CA VAL A 130 62.58 4.46 -93.45
C VAL A 130 62.34 5.53 -94.50
N SER A 131 61.47 6.49 -94.25
CA SER A 131 61.14 7.52 -95.23
C SER A 131 61.01 8.91 -94.63
N VAL A 132 61.42 9.91 -95.41
CA VAL A 132 61.18 11.33 -95.19
C VAL A 132 60.49 11.84 -96.45
N THR A 133 59.17 12.00 -96.37
CA THR A 133 58.31 12.42 -97.48
C THR A 133 57.53 13.68 -97.09
N SER A 134 56.68 14.17 -97.99
CA SER A 134 55.71 15.23 -97.66
C SER A 134 54.69 14.82 -96.60
N GLU A 135 54.54 13.51 -96.32
CA GLU A 135 53.64 12.99 -95.30
C GLU A 135 54.30 12.92 -93.91
N GLY A 136 55.61 13.18 -93.82
CA GLY A 136 56.37 13.21 -92.58
C GLY A 136 57.51 12.19 -92.54
N LEU A 137 57.91 11.84 -91.32
CA LEU A 137 58.93 10.83 -91.05
C LEU A 137 58.25 9.51 -90.69
N ASP A 138 58.57 8.44 -91.42
CA ASP A 138 58.29 7.06 -91.01
C ASP A 138 59.61 6.35 -90.71
N ASN A 139 59.78 5.90 -89.46
CA ASN A 139 60.98 5.18 -89.03
C ASN A 139 60.91 3.66 -89.28
N GLY A 140 59.88 3.16 -89.99
CA GLY A 140 59.74 1.76 -90.39
C GLY A 140 59.57 0.81 -89.20
N GLY A 141 58.95 1.29 -88.12
CA GLY A 141 58.78 0.54 -86.86
C GLY A 141 60.08 0.29 -86.08
N ASN A 142 61.18 0.96 -86.44
CA ASN A 142 62.42 0.89 -85.67
C ASN A 142 62.35 1.80 -84.43
N THR A 143 63.15 1.49 -83.40
CA THR A 143 63.32 2.38 -82.24
C THR A 143 64.02 3.66 -82.66
N ILE A 144 63.51 4.81 -82.20
CA ILE A 144 64.19 6.10 -82.35
C ILE A 144 65.00 6.33 -81.06
N THR A 145 66.32 6.18 -81.15
CA THR A 145 67.23 6.38 -80.01
C THR A 145 67.79 7.80 -79.98
N ASN A 146 68.26 8.25 -78.81
CA ASN A 146 68.83 9.59 -78.59
C ASN A 146 67.84 10.74 -78.80
N VAL A 147 66.56 10.51 -78.52
CA VAL A 147 65.55 11.57 -78.43
C VAL A 147 65.75 12.31 -77.11
N ALA A 148 66.24 13.55 -77.18
CA ALA A 148 66.30 14.45 -76.03
C ALA A 148 64.89 14.71 -75.47
N ALA A 149 64.81 15.11 -74.20
CA ALA A 149 63.52 15.48 -73.61
C ALA A 149 62.91 16.65 -74.39
N GLY A 150 61.69 16.48 -74.89
CA GLY A 150 60.95 17.52 -75.58
C GLY A 150 60.66 18.71 -74.67
N VAL A 151 60.86 19.93 -75.16
CA VAL A 151 60.66 21.17 -74.40
C VAL A 151 59.43 21.92 -74.90
N ASN A 152 59.20 21.91 -76.22
CA ASN A 152 58.04 22.54 -76.84
C ASN A 152 56.90 21.53 -77.02
N GLY A 153 55.65 22.02 -77.10
CA GLY A 153 54.47 21.16 -77.26
C GLY A 153 54.39 20.37 -78.57
N THR A 154 55.30 20.63 -79.52
CA THR A 154 55.42 19.90 -80.80
C THR A 154 56.61 18.95 -80.85
N ASP A 155 57.43 18.91 -79.80
CA ASP A 155 58.59 18.02 -79.73
C ASP A 155 58.14 16.59 -79.46
N ALA A 156 58.94 15.61 -79.89
CA ALA A 156 58.72 14.22 -79.50
C ALA A 156 59.03 14.03 -78.01
N VAL A 157 58.21 13.22 -77.32
CA VAL A 157 58.46 12.83 -75.93
C VAL A 157 59.27 11.55 -75.87
N ASN A 158 60.26 11.50 -74.97
CA ASN A 158 60.97 10.26 -74.68
C ASN A 158 60.27 9.47 -73.55
N VAL A 159 60.70 8.22 -73.35
CA VAL A 159 60.08 7.31 -72.36
C VAL A 159 60.20 7.85 -70.94
N ASP A 160 61.31 8.52 -70.61
CA ASP A 160 61.49 9.13 -69.28
C ASP A 160 60.44 10.21 -69.02
N GLN A 161 60.16 11.10 -69.98
CA GLN A 161 59.10 12.11 -69.86
C GLN A 161 57.70 11.51 -69.70
N LEU A 162 57.42 10.41 -70.41
CA LEU A 162 56.16 9.67 -70.28
C LEU A 162 56.05 9.05 -68.88
N ASN A 163 57.09 8.36 -68.40
CA ASN A 163 57.11 7.76 -67.07
C ASN A 163 56.96 8.82 -65.98
N ASP A 164 57.68 9.94 -66.09
CA ASP A 164 57.55 11.08 -65.17
C ASP A 164 56.11 11.59 -65.09
N THR A 165 55.42 11.67 -66.23
CA THR A 165 54.04 12.14 -66.32
C THR A 165 53.07 11.12 -65.71
N VAL A 166 53.29 9.82 -65.98
CA VAL A 166 52.50 8.73 -65.42
C VAL A 166 52.67 8.65 -63.91
N GLU A 167 53.90 8.77 -63.39
CA GLU A 167 54.17 8.78 -61.95
C GLU A 167 53.55 10.00 -61.27
N LYS A 168 53.67 11.19 -61.86
CA LYS A 168 53.02 12.42 -61.35
C LYS A 168 51.50 12.28 -61.34
N ALA A 169 50.90 11.71 -62.39
CA ALA A 169 49.46 11.47 -62.46
C ALA A 169 48.99 10.43 -61.43
N ALA A 170 49.74 9.33 -61.26
CA ALA A 170 49.46 8.32 -60.25
C ALA A 170 49.59 8.86 -58.81
N ALA A 171 50.58 9.72 -58.56
CA ALA A 171 50.72 10.40 -57.28
C ALA A 171 49.57 11.39 -57.00
N ALA A 172 49.08 12.09 -58.03
CA ALA A 172 47.97 13.03 -57.94
C ALA A 172 46.60 12.35 -57.71
N ALA A 173 46.45 11.07 -58.06
CA ALA A 173 45.19 10.32 -57.92
C ALA A 173 44.91 9.81 -56.49
N LYS A 174 45.74 10.15 -55.49
CA LYS A 174 45.54 9.68 -54.11
C LYS A 174 44.34 10.35 -53.43
N THR A 175 43.37 9.53 -53.01
CA THR A 175 42.25 9.96 -52.17
C THR A 175 42.64 9.87 -50.70
N THR A 176 42.40 10.93 -49.93
CA THR A 176 42.61 10.95 -48.48
C THR A 176 41.30 10.71 -47.74
N VAL A 177 41.30 9.73 -46.84
CA VAL A 177 40.16 9.46 -45.93
C VAL A 177 40.70 9.60 -44.51
N SER A 178 40.15 10.55 -43.73
CA SER A 178 40.54 10.79 -42.35
C SER A 178 39.39 10.48 -41.39
N ALA A 179 39.73 9.89 -40.25
CA ALA A 179 38.76 9.60 -39.21
C ALA A 179 38.44 10.85 -38.39
N GLY A 180 37.16 11.16 -38.22
CA GLY A 180 36.68 12.13 -37.23
C GLY A 180 36.61 11.51 -35.82
N LYS A 181 36.32 12.33 -34.80
CA LYS A 181 36.32 11.96 -33.37
C LYS A 181 35.60 10.64 -33.03
N ASN A 182 34.45 10.38 -33.65
CA ASN A 182 33.59 9.23 -33.35
C ASN A 182 33.66 8.11 -34.40
N MET A 183 34.66 8.15 -35.28
CA MET A 183 34.77 7.23 -36.38
C MET A 183 36.14 6.56 -36.38
N THR A 184 36.20 5.36 -36.95
CA THR A 184 37.43 4.69 -37.34
C THR A 184 37.47 4.58 -38.85
N VAL A 185 38.67 4.71 -39.40
CA VAL A 185 38.96 4.48 -40.81
C VAL A 185 40.10 3.48 -40.83
N THR A 186 39.83 2.26 -41.28
CA THR A 186 40.82 1.19 -41.38
C THR A 186 40.97 0.75 -42.83
N PRO A 187 42.19 0.62 -43.36
CA PRO A 187 42.39 0.00 -44.67
C PRO A 187 41.90 -1.45 -44.62
N ASP A 188 41.03 -1.82 -45.56
CA ASP A 188 40.38 -3.14 -45.61
C ASP A 188 41.22 -4.10 -46.48
N THR A 189 41.22 -3.88 -47.79
CA THR A 189 42.02 -4.68 -48.74
C THR A 189 42.54 -3.82 -49.89
N THR A 190 43.60 -4.28 -50.56
CA THR A 190 44.03 -3.70 -51.83
C THR A 190 43.21 -4.35 -52.94
N ALA A 191 42.42 -3.55 -53.65
CA ALA A 191 41.64 -3.99 -54.81
C ALA A 191 42.55 -4.43 -55.97
N ALA A 192 41.99 -5.16 -56.94
CA ALA A 192 42.75 -5.77 -58.04
C ALA A 192 43.50 -4.77 -58.96
N ASP A 193 43.09 -3.50 -58.94
CA ASP A 193 43.70 -2.37 -59.64
C ASP A 193 44.70 -1.59 -58.75
N GLY A 194 44.99 -2.08 -57.54
CA GLY A 194 46.01 -1.54 -56.64
C GLY A 194 45.55 -0.42 -55.70
N HIS A 195 44.29 0.02 -55.72
CA HIS A 195 43.80 1.00 -54.75
C HIS A 195 43.44 0.36 -53.40
N THR A 196 43.43 1.14 -52.34
CA THR A 196 43.07 0.69 -50.99
C THR A 196 41.62 0.99 -50.69
N ASP A 197 40.84 -0.03 -50.35
CA ASP A 197 39.50 0.15 -49.79
C ASP A 197 39.59 0.58 -48.32
N TYR A 198 38.81 1.59 -47.95
CA TYR A 198 38.75 2.07 -46.57
C TYR A 198 37.42 1.68 -45.93
N LYS A 199 37.47 0.88 -44.88
CA LYS A 199 36.31 0.61 -44.04
C LYS A 199 36.12 1.76 -43.07
N VAL A 200 34.95 2.37 -43.15
CA VAL A 200 34.55 3.51 -42.31
C VAL A 200 33.44 3.06 -41.36
N ALA A 201 33.67 3.16 -40.06
CA ALA A 201 32.74 2.72 -39.03
C ALA A 201 32.65 3.71 -37.86
N LEU A 202 31.57 3.66 -37.09
CA LEU A 202 31.50 4.33 -35.78
C LEU A 202 32.39 3.61 -34.77
N ASN A 203 32.93 4.36 -33.82
CA ASN A 203 33.61 3.79 -32.66
C ASN A 203 32.58 3.13 -31.73
N ASP A 204 33.00 2.13 -30.95
CA ASP A 204 32.15 1.53 -29.91
C ASP A 204 31.70 2.56 -28.86
N THR A 205 32.53 3.58 -28.63
CA THR A 205 32.16 4.75 -27.84
C THR A 205 32.01 5.97 -28.73
N VAL A 206 30.80 6.53 -28.74
CA VAL A 206 30.46 7.76 -29.46
C VAL A 206 30.19 8.86 -28.45
N THR A 207 30.94 9.96 -28.52
CA THR A 207 30.73 11.14 -27.68
C THR A 207 30.37 12.35 -28.53
N LEU A 208 29.19 12.90 -28.28
CA LEU A 208 28.69 14.12 -28.89
C LEU A 208 28.87 15.29 -27.93
N GLY A 209 29.49 16.38 -28.40
CA GLY A 209 29.84 17.52 -27.55
C GLY A 209 31.05 17.26 -26.66
N GLU A 210 31.27 18.17 -25.69
CA GLU A 210 32.41 18.16 -24.78
C GLU A 210 32.01 18.68 -23.39
N GLY A 211 32.81 18.38 -22.37
CA GLY A 211 32.59 18.84 -21.00
C GLY A 211 31.29 18.33 -20.38
N ALA A 212 30.66 19.16 -19.55
CA ALA A 212 29.47 18.80 -18.77
C ALA A 212 28.18 18.61 -19.61
N ASN A 213 28.22 18.93 -20.90
CA ASN A 213 27.10 18.78 -21.84
C ASN A 213 27.28 17.57 -22.77
N ALA A 214 28.35 16.81 -22.61
CA ALA A 214 28.64 15.67 -23.48
C ALA A 214 27.56 14.59 -23.35
N VAL A 215 27.19 14.00 -24.48
CA VAL A 215 26.37 12.78 -24.54
C VAL A 215 27.27 11.66 -25.00
N THR A 216 27.43 10.62 -24.19
CA THR A 216 28.26 9.47 -24.53
C THR A 216 27.41 8.21 -24.58
N ILE A 217 27.51 7.50 -25.70
CA ILE A 217 26.98 6.16 -25.87
C ILE A 217 28.18 5.23 -25.91
N ASN A 218 28.31 4.34 -24.93
CA ASN A 218 29.42 3.39 -24.85
C ASN A 218 28.86 1.97 -25.01
N GLY A 219 28.99 1.43 -26.23
CA GLY A 219 28.56 0.08 -26.56
C GLY A 219 29.38 -1.01 -25.87
N THR A 220 30.65 -0.74 -25.53
CA THR A 220 31.50 -1.68 -24.79
C THR A 220 31.01 -1.88 -23.35
N ASN A 221 30.60 -0.80 -22.69
CA ASN A 221 30.12 -0.84 -21.31
C ASN A 221 28.59 -0.96 -21.22
N GLY A 222 27.86 -0.84 -22.33
CA GLY A 222 26.39 -0.81 -22.35
C GLY A 222 25.80 0.42 -21.64
N THR A 223 26.52 1.54 -21.62
CA THR A 223 26.12 2.74 -20.88
C THR A 223 25.76 3.90 -21.79
N VAL A 224 24.85 4.75 -21.30
CA VAL A 224 24.51 6.03 -21.94
C VAL A 224 24.56 7.12 -20.88
N THR A 225 25.35 8.16 -21.12
CA THR A 225 25.40 9.35 -20.26
C THR A 225 24.97 10.57 -21.05
N ALA A 226 24.20 11.45 -20.41
CA ALA A 226 23.82 12.75 -20.96
C ALA A 226 24.10 13.84 -19.92
N GLY A 227 25.15 14.60 -20.19
CA GLY A 227 25.73 15.54 -19.25
C GLY A 227 26.17 14.87 -17.94
N THR A 228 26.09 15.61 -16.83
CA THR A 228 26.57 15.13 -15.51
C THR A 228 25.48 14.52 -14.62
N LYS A 229 24.22 14.60 -15.04
CA LYS A 229 23.06 14.24 -14.20
C LYS A 229 22.28 13.02 -14.70
N VAL A 230 22.52 12.58 -15.93
CA VAL A 230 21.83 11.42 -16.49
C VAL A 230 22.86 10.36 -16.82
N SER A 231 22.66 9.16 -16.26
CA SER A 231 23.47 7.98 -16.55
C SER A 231 22.56 6.77 -16.60
N LEU A 232 22.72 5.93 -17.61
CA LEU A 232 22.03 4.65 -17.76
C LEU A 232 23.08 3.56 -17.93
N ASP A 233 22.89 2.46 -17.22
CA ASP A 233 23.75 1.28 -17.29
C ASP A 233 22.87 0.08 -17.60
N GLY A 234 22.88 -0.33 -18.87
CA GLY A 234 22.09 -1.46 -19.34
C GLY A 234 22.63 -2.81 -18.87
N VAL A 235 23.90 -2.90 -18.47
CA VAL A 235 24.50 -4.13 -17.96
C VAL A 235 24.02 -4.40 -16.55
N ASN A 236 23.98 -3.36 -15.71
CA ASN A 236 23.54 -3.47 -14.32
C ASN A 236 22.04 -3.18 -14.12
N GLY A 237 21.33 -2.78 -15.18
CA GLY A 237 19.93 -2.38 -15.13
C GLY A 237 19.68 -1.17 -14.23
N THR A 238 20.66 -0.27 -14.11
CA THR A 238 20.59 0.91 -13.25
C THR A 238 20.51 2.21 -14.06
N GLY A 239 20.03 3.27 -13.43
CA GLY A 239 19.95 4.58 -14.06
C GLY A 239 19.83 5.71 -13.06
N THR A 240 20.25 6.90 -13.44
CA THR A 240 20.17 8.10 -12.61
C THR A 240 19.64 9.26 -13.44
N VAL A 241 18.79 10.09 -12.82
CA VAL A 241 18.34 11.39 -13.35
C VAL A 241 18.35 12.38 -12.21
N GLY A 242 19.36 13.24 -12.16
CA GLY A 242 19.61 14.11 -11.02
C GLY A 242 19.90 13.30 -9.75
N ASN A 243 19.05 13.44 -8.74
CA ASN A 243 19.12 12.68 -7.49
C ASN A 243 18.33 11.36 -7.53
N VAL A 244 17.43 11.18 -8.50
CA VAL A 244 16.62 9.97 -8.62
C VAL A 244 17.49 8.85 -9.18
N THR A 245 17.44 7.68 -8.55
CA THR A 245 18.20 6.51 -8.97
C THR A 245 17.25 5.32 -9.14
N ILE A 246 17.47 4.55 -10.20
CA ILE A 246 16.81 3.29 -10.50
C ILE A 246 17.86 2.21 -10.26
N ASN A 247 17.56 1.28 -9.36
CA ASN A 247 18.42 0.13 -9.07
C ASN A 247 17.66 -1.13 -9.44
N GLY A 248 17.89 -1.66 -10.64
CA GLY A 248 17.26 -2.88 -11.15
C GLY A 248 18.29 -3.96 -11.43
N SER A 249 18.75 -4.66 -10.40
CA SER A 249 19.60 -5.85 -10.56
C SER A 249 18.81 -7.11 -10.19
N GLY A 250 18.65 -8.04 -11.14
CA GLY A 250 17.93 -9.30 -10.93
C GLY A 250 16.39 -9.20 -10.98
N SER A 251 15.69 -9.92 -10.10
CA SER A 251 14.22 -9.98 -10.05
C SER A 251 13.56 -8.86 -9.22
N THR A 252 14.35 -7.93 -8.68
CA THR A 252 13.88 -6.85 -7.81
C THR A 252 14.35 -5.49 -8.34
N GLY A 253 13.50 -4.47 -8.28
CA GLY A 253 13.83 -3.11 -8.71
C GLY A 253 13.30 -2.05 -7.76
N THR A 254 14.11 -1.04 -7.46
CA THR A 254 13.75 0.08 -6.58
C THR A 254 13.96 1.43 -7.26
N VAL A 255 13.13 2.42 -6.91
CA VAL A 255 13.32 3.84 -7.26
C VAL A 255 13.67 4.61 -6.00
N ASN A 256 14.91 5.07 -5.92
CA ASN A 256 15.46 5.75 -4.74
C ASN A 256 15.74 7.23 -5.03
N GLY A 257 16.07 8.00 -3.98
CA GLY A 257 16.42 9.43 -4.09
C GLY A 257 15.21 10.38 -4.13
N LEU A 258 13.99 9.83 -4.03
CA LEU A 258 12.76 10.60 -3.84
C LEU A 258 12.78 11.36 -2.50
N THR A 259 12.30 12.60 -2.49
CA THR A 259 12.39 13.53 -1.34
C THR A 259 11.08 13.67 -0.57
N ASN A 260 9.96 13.20 -1.12
CA ASN A 260 8.65 13.19 -0.49
C ASN A 260 8.58 12.09 0.58
N LYS A 261 9.04 12.39 1.80
CA LYS A 261 9.14 11.43 2.90
C LYS A 261 8.02 11.50 3.94
N THR A 262 7.16 12.52 3.88
CA THR A 262 6.08 12.75 4.86
C THR A 262 4.73 12.81 4.17
N TRP A 263 3.68 12.39 4.87
CA TRP A 263 2.31 12.37 4.37
C TRP A 263 1.45 13.47 5.03
N ASP A 264 1.22 14.56 4.28
CA ASP A 264 0.24 15.58 4.65
C ASP A 264 -1.05 15.43 3.81
N PRO A 265 -2.17 14.98 4.42
CA PRO A 265 -3.42 14.80 3.70
C PRO A 265 -4.03 16.12 3.19
N LYS A 266 -3.59 17.29 3.69
CA LYS A 266 -4.07 18.60 3.24
C LYS A 266 -3.17 19.26 2.19
N SER A 267 -1.94 18.77 2.02
CA SER A 267 -0.91 19.40 1.18
C SER A 267 -0.11 18.35 0.37
N TYR A 268 -0.79 17.35 -0.19
CA TYR A 268 -0.16 16.37 -1.07
C TYR A 268 -0.10 16.90 -2.52
N THR A 269 0.92 16.48 -3.27
CA THR A 269 1.02 16.78 -4.70
C THR A 269 0.53 15.58 -5.50
N SER A 270 -0.53 15.79 -6.29
CA SER A 270 -1.08 14.73 -7.15
C SER A 270 -0.11 14.37 -8.29
N GLY A 271 -0.08 13.08 -8.66
CA GLY A 271 0.74 12.56 -9.75
C GLY A 271 2.19 12.21 -9.39
N GLN A 272 2.60 12.38 -8.13
CA GLN A 272 3.91 11.95 -7.63
C GLN A 272 3.86 10.51 -7.11
N ALA A 273 4.95 9.76 -7.31
CA ALA A 273 5.12 8.44 -6.70
C ALA A 273 5.29 8.57 -5.18
N ALA A 274 4.66 7.70 -4.39
CA ALA A 274 4.82 7.67 -2.94
C ALA A 274 6.13 6.96 -2.54
N THR A 275 6.75 7.42 -1.46
CA THR A 275 7.89 6.71 -0.83
C THR A 275 7.40 5.72 0.22
N GLU A 276 8.22 4.71 0.54
CA GLU A 276 7.95 3.79 1.65
C GLU A 276 7.81 4.54 2.99
N ASP A 277 8.53 5.64 3.18
CA ASP A 277 8.41 6.51 4.37
C ASP A 277 6.99 7.09 4.49
N GLN A 278 6.43 7.61 3.39
CA GLN A 278 5.04 8.11 3.37
C GLN A 278 4.02 7.00 3.59
N LEU A 279 4.27 5.83 3.00
CA LEU A 279 3.38 4.69 3.13
C LEU A 279 3.39 4.14 4.56
N LYS A 280 4.55 4.13 5.21
CA LYS A 280 4.69 3.81 6.64
C LYS A 280 3.96 4.81 7.53
N GLU A 281 4.07 6.11 7.26
CA GLU A 281 3.33 7.10 8.04
C GLU A 281 1.81 6.90 7.92
N LEU A 282 1.32 6.53 6.73
CA LEU A 282 -0.08 6.17 6.53
C LEU A 282 -0.44 4.86 7.24
N ASP A 283 0.41 3.84 7.17
CA ASP A 283 0.27 2.55 7.84
C ASP A 283 0.08 2.74 9.35
N ASP A 284 0.95 3.52 9.99
CA ASP A 284 0.93 3.84 11.42
C ASP A 284 -0.32 4.63 11.85
N ARG A 285 -0.95 5.38 10.94
CA ARG A 285 -2.16 6.19 11.20
C ARG A 285 -3.46 5.48 10.83
N SER A 286 -3.38 4.39 10.08
CA SER A 286 -4.54 3.67 9.56
C SER A 286 -5.03 2.59 10.52
N VAL A 287 -6.33 2.31 10.50
CA VAL A 287 -6.89 1.12 11.14
C VAL A 287 -6.76 -0.03 10.15
N GLN A 288 -6.06 -1.08 10.55
CA GLN A 288 -5.73 -2.21 9.70
C GLN A 288 -6.39 -3.49 10.21
N TYR A 289 -6.59 -4.44 9.30
CA TYR A 289 -6.89 -5.82 9.68
C TYR A 289 -5.67 -6.47 10.30
N ASP A 290 -5.90 -7.41 11.22
CA ASP A 290 -4.83 -8.18 11.82
C ASP A 290 -4.16 -9.09 10.78
N ARG A 291 -3.00 -9.66 11.12
CA ARG A 291 -2.31 -10.65 10.29
C ARG A 291 -2.37 -12.02 10.94
N ASN A 292 -2.51 -13.07 10.13
CA ASN A 292 -2.35 -14.45 10.56
C ASN A 292 -0.87 -14.76 10.85
N GLU A 293 -0.57 -15.89 11.48
CA GLU A 293 0.81 -16.33 11.76
C GLU A 293 1.67 -16.51 10.49
N ASP A 294 1.04 -16.81 9.35
CA ASP A 294 1.71 -16.93 8.04
C ASP A 294 1.98 -15.58 7.35
N GLY A 295 1.59 -14.46 7.98
CA GLY A 295 1.75 -13.11 7.47
C GLY A 295 0.65 -12.64 6.50
N SER A 296 -0.34 -13.48 6.18
CA SER A 296 -1.52 -13.08 5.38
C SER A 296 -2.48 -12.19 6.18
N VAL A 297 -3.29 -11.40 5.48
CA VAL A 297 -4.26 -10.49 6.11
C VAL A 297 -5.47 -11.26 6.65
N ASN A 298 -5.76 -11.13 7.93
CA ASN A 298 -6.92 -11.69 8.62
C ASN A 298 -8.11 -10.71 8.54
N LYS A 299 -9.01 -10.94 7.58
CA LYS A 299 -10.21 -10.11 7.41
C LYS A 299 -11.28 -10.30 8.51
N GLY A 300 -11.07 -11.23 9.45
CA GLY A 300 -11.99 -11.51 10.55
C GLY A 300 -11.70 -10.72 11.84
N GLN A 301 -10.57 -10.01 11.91
CA GLN A 301 -10.15 -9.34 13.13
C GLN A 301 -9.51 -7.98 12.86
N ILE A 302 -9.83 -7.01 13.72
CA ILE A 302 -9.18 -5.69 13.79
C ILE A 302 -8.83 -5.48 15.27
N THR A 303 -7.54 -5.33 15.56
CA THR A 303 -7.05 -4.96 16.89
C THR A 303 -6.62 -3.50 16.89
N LEU A 304 -7.18 -2.69 17.80
CA LEU A 304 -6.80 -1.29 17.95
C LEU A 304 -5.57 -1.18 18.86
N GLY A 305 -4.46 -0.68 18.34
CA GLY A 305 -3.14 -0.72 19.00
C GLY A 305 -2.90 0.24 20.18
N GLY A 306 -3.93 0.85 20.76
CA GLY A 306 -3.75 1.71 21.93
C GLY A 306 -3.51 0.90 23.21
N ASP A 307 -2.48 1.21 23.99
CA ASP A 307 -2.08 0.46 25.20
C ASP A 307 -3.20 0.31 26.26
N SER A 308 -4.11 1.29 26.34
CA SER A 308 -5.28 1.29 27.23
C SER A 308 -6.59 1.03 26.47
N GLY A 309 -6.50 0.52 25.25
CA GLY A 309 -7.58 0.50 24.26
C GLY A 309 -7.77 1.86 23.55
N THR A 310 -8.40 1.82 22.38
CA THR A 310 -8.69 3.02 21.57
C THR A 310 -10.16 3.38 21.65
N LYS A 311 -10.47 4.63 22.01
CA LYS A 311 -11.84 5.14 22.00
C LYS A 311 -12.33 5.34 20.57
N ILE A 312 -13.44 4.68 20.21
CA ILE A 312 -14.16 4.93 18.96
C ILE A 312 -15.24 5.97 19.22
N THR A 313 -15.13 7.14 18.58
CA THR A 313 -16.11 8.23 18.70
C THR A 313 -16.88 8.39 17.39
N ASN A 314 -17.95 9.19 17.42
CA ASN A 314 -18.80 9.42 16.26
C ASN A 314 -19.43 8.14 15.68
N VAL A 315 -19.70 7.15 16.54
CA VAL A 315 -20.44 5.95 16.18
C VAL A 315 -21.92 6.32 16.13
N ALA A 316 -22.50 6.29 14.92
CA ALA A 316 -23.94 6.47 14.73
C ALA A 316 -24.72 5.39 15.50
N ALA A 317 -25.99 5.65 15.80
CA ALA A 317 -26.83 4.64 16.45
C ALA A 317 -26.98 3.44 15.49
N GLY A 318 -26.50 2.26 15.91
CA GLY A 318 -26.62 1.04 15.11
C GLY A 318 -28.07 0.59 15.00
N GLU A 319 -28.41 -0.19 13.99
CA GLU A 319 -29.75 -0.80 13.93
C GLU A 319 -29.93 -1.81 15.07
N LEU A 320 -31.05 -1.73 15.81
CA LEU A 320 -31.41 -2.74 16.80
C LEU A 320 -32.33 -3.79 16.18
N SER A 321 -31.75 -4.85 15.63
CA SER A 321 -32.48 -6.01 15.13
C SER A 321 -31.67 -7.29 15.37
N ALA A 322 -32.34 -8.46 15.33
CA ALA A 322 -31.69 -9.74 15.61
C ALA A 322 -30.61 -10.13 14.59
N ALA A 323 -30.62 -9.52 13.40
CA ALA A 323 -29.66 -9.76 12.33
C ALA A 323 -28.59 -8.65 12.21
N SER A 324 -28.69 -7.59 13.02
CA SER A 324 -27.78 -6.45 12.93
C SER A 324 -26.35 -6.83 13.33
N THR A 325 -25.38 -6.35 12.55
CA THR A 325 -23.95 -6.45 12.83
C THR A 325 -23.34 -5.07 13.14
N ASP A 326 -24.19 -4.06 13.35
CA ASP A 326 -23.76 -2.71 13.64
C ASP A 326 -23.19 -2.61 15.06
N ALA A 327 -22.21 -1.73 15.23
CA ALA A 327 -21.78 -1.35 16.57
C ALA A 327 -22.88 -0.54 17.27
N VAL A 328 -23.21 -0.91 18.52
CA VAL A 328 -24.08 -0.10 19.37
C VAL A 328 -23.27 1.03 20.01
N ASN A 329 -23.86 2.23 20.06
CA ASN A 329 -23.20 3.37 20.69
C ASN A 329 -23.62 3.53 22.17
N GLY A 330 -22.95 4.45 22.87
CA GLY A 330 -23.18 4.68 24.29
C GLY A 330 -24.60 5.15 24.63
N SER A 331 -25.29 5.89 23.74
CA SER A 331 -26.66 6.36 24.03
C SER A 331 -27.68 5.22 23.97
N GLN A 332 -27.47 4.23 23.09
CA GLN A 332 -28.33 3.03 23.00
C GLN A 332 -28.21 2.14 24.24
N LEU A 333 -26.98 1.89 24.70
CA LEU A 333 -26.75 1.14 25.93
C LEU A 333 -27.25 1.91 27.16
N TYR A 334 -27.05 3.23 27.20
CA TYR A 334 -27.57 4.08 28.27
C TYR A 334 -29.10 4.04 28.36
N ALA A 335 -29.82 4.16 27.24
CA ALA A 335 -31.28 4.05 27.21
C ALA A 335 -31.77 2.69 27.74
N THR A 336 -31.06 1.61 27.38
CA THR A 336 -31.35 0.27 27.90
C THR A 336 -31.14 0.20 29.42
N ASN A 337 -30.03 0.75 29.93
CA ASN A 337 -29.75 0.79 31.37
C ASN A 337 -30.79 1.59 32.16
N GLN A 338 -31.28 2.72 31.63
CA GLN A 338 -32.38 3.46 32.25
C GLN A 338 -33.66 2.61 32.35
N ALA A 339 -33.98 1.82 31.31
CA ALA A 339 -35.12 0.92 31.35
C ALA A 339 -34.96 -0.17 32.42
N VAL A 340 -33.75 -0.72 32.60
CA VAL A 340 -33.44 -1.71 33.63
C VAL A 340 -33.52 -1.11 35.04
N GLU A 341 -33.03 0.11 35.24
CA GLU A 341 -33.14 0.84 36.51
C GLU A 341 -34.61 1.09 36.87
N ASN A 342 -35.43 1.53 35.91
CA ASN A 342 -36.86 1.69 36.11
C ASN A 342 -37.55 0.37 36.48
N ASN A 343 -37.18 -0.74 35.84
CA ASN A 343 -37.69 -2.06 36.22
C ASN A 343 -37.28 -2.45 37.64
N THR A 344 -36.04 -2.15 38.04
CA THR A 344 -35.56 -2.40 39.41
C THR A 344 -36.39 -1.63 40.44
N ASN A 345 -36.67 -0.35 40.17
CA ASN A 345 -37.53 0.47 41.01
C ASN A 345 -38.96 -0.09 41.09
N ASN A 346 -39.53 -0.49 39.95
CA ASN A 346 -40.86 -1.11 39.91
C ASN A 346 -40.93 -2.41 40.70
N ILE A 347 -39.88 -3.24 40.64
CA ILE A 347 -39.79 -4.49 41.41
C ILE A 347 -39.70 -4.21 42.90
N ASN A 348 -38.94 -3.21 43.34
CA ASN A 348 -38.87 -2.82 44.75
C ASN A 348 -40.23 -2.35 45.27
N ILE A 349 -40.94 -1.50 44.49
CA ILE A 349 -42.29 -1.06 44.82
C ILE A 349 -43.26 -2.25 44.91
N LEU A 350 -43.15 -3.20 43.98
CA LEU A 350 -43.94 -4.43 44.02
C LEU A 350 -43.60 -5.24 45.28
N GLY A 351 -42.33 -5.38 45.63
CA GLY A 351 -41.87 -6.06 46.84
C GLY A 351 -42.48 -5.44 48.10
N ASP A 352 -42.43 -4.11 48.23
CA ASP A 352 -43.04 -3.38 49.35
C ASP A 352 -44.56 -3.58 49.38
N SER A 353 -45.21 -3.56 48.23
CA SER A 353 -46.66 -3.77 48.11
C SER A 353 -47.06 -5.19 48.51
N VAL A 354 -46.28 -6.19 48.11
CA VAL A 354 -46.46 -7.61 48.49
C VAL A 354 -46.22 -7.81 49.99
N ASN A 355 -45.19 -7.18 50.57
CA ASN A 355 -44.96 -7.21 52.01
C ASN A 355 -46.12 -6.59 52.79
N ARG A 356 -46.60 -5.41 52.36
CA ARG A 356 -47.80 -4.78 52.95
C ARG A 356 -49.02 -5.67 52.83
N LEU A 357 -49.24 -6.32 51.68
CA LEU A 357 -50.33 -7.28 51.53
C LEU A 357 -50.18 -8.45 52.51
N GLY A 358 -48.96 -9.00 52.65
CA GLY A 358 -48.66 -10.04 53.63
C GLY A 358 -49.01 -9.62 55.06
N ASP A 359 -48.64 -8.40 55.47
CA ASP A 359 -48.97 -7.86 56.79
C ASP A 359 -50.48 -7.66 56.97
N ARG A 360 -51.18 -7.15 55.95
CA ARG A 360 -52.64 -6.97 55.97
C ARG A 360 -53.35 -8.31 56.07
N VAL A 361 -52.90 -9.32 55.35
CA VAL A 361 -53.44 -10.69 55.45
C VAL A 361 -53.23 -11.25 56.86
N ASN A 362 -52.06 -11.06 57.46
CA ASN A 362 -51.82 -11.51 58.83
C ASN A 362 -52.78 -10.80 59.82
N LYS A 363 -52.97 -9.48 59.67
CA LYS A 363 -53.89 -8.68 60.49
C LYS A 363 -55.35 -9.12 60.32
N VAL A 364 -55.82 -9.29 59.10
CA VAL A 364 -57.17 -9.80 58.78
C VAL A 364 -57.35 -11.20 59.36
N GLY A 365 -56.35 -12.09 59.25
CA GLY A 365 -56.38 -13.41 59.89
C GLY A 365 -56.58 -13.32 61.41
N ALA A 366 -55.83 -12.43 62.08
CA ALA A 366 -55.95 -12.23 63.52
C ALA A 366 -57.33 -11.64 63.91
N GLY A 367 -57.86 -10.69 63.15
CA GLY A 367 -59.18 -10.11 63.40
C GLY A 367 -60.32 -11.10 63.17
N ALA A 368 -60.19 -11.98 62.17
CA ALA A 368 -61.16 -13.04 61.91
C ALA A 368 -61.16 -14.07 63.05
N ALA A 369 -59.97 -14.43 63.57
CA ALA A 369 -59.85 -15.27 64.76
C ALA A 369 -60.46 -14.59 66.00
N ALA A 370 -60.28 -13.28 66.17
CA ALA A 370 -60.84 -12.53 67.29
C ALA A 370 -62.38 -12.50 67.24
N LEU A 371 -62.96 -12.31 66.04
CA LEU A 371 -64.41 -12.37 65.81
C LEU A 371 -64.97 -13.78 66.04
N ALA A 372 -64.23 -14.82 65.65
CA ALA A 372 -64.64 -16.21 65.85
C ALA A 372 -64.66 -16.61 67.33
N ALA A 373 -63.86 -15.96 68.18
CA ALA A 373 -63.85 -16.16 69.62
C ALA A 373 -65.04 -15.47 70.34
N LEU A 374 -65.88 -14.71 69.64
CA LEU A 374 -67.05 -14.06 70.22
C LEU A 374 -68.18 -15.09 70.38
N HIS A 375 -68.46 -15.45 71.63
CA HIS A 375 -69.55 -16.35 72.00
C HIS A 375 -70.51 -15.67 72.99
N PRO A 376 -71.82 -15.65 72.69
CA PRO A 376 -72.82 -15.16 73.63
C PRO A 376 -73.01 -16.15 74.79
N LEU A 377 -73.53 -15.66 75.91
CA LEU A 377 -73.94 -16.50 77.03
C LEU A 377 -75.26 -17.24 76.72
N ASP A 378 -75.65 -18.13 77.63
CA ASP A 378 -76.94 -18.82 77.57
C ASP A 378 -78.10 -17.83 77.63
N PHE A 379 -79.23 -18.16 77.00
CA PHE A 379 -80.39 -17.26 76.91
C PHE A 379 -81.01 -16.93 78.28
N ASP A 380 -81.24 -15.64 78.53
CA ASP A 380 -82.00 -15.12 79.67
C ASP A 380 -83.26 -14.37 79.17
N PRO A 381 -84.48 -14.73 79.62
CA PRO A 381 -85.71 -14.05 79.20
C PRO A 381 -85.83 -12.60 79.71
N ASP A 382 -85.17 -12.24 80.83
CA ASP A 382 -85.20 -10.89 81.39
C ASP A 382 -84.14 -9.98 80.69
N ASP A 383 -83.01 -10.56 80.22
CA ASP A 383 -81.91 -9.86 79.54
C ASP A 383 -81.63 -10.41 78.13
N LYS A 384 -82.13 -9.70 77.10
CA LYS A 384 -82.09 -10.15 75.69
C LYS A 384 -80.82 -9.75 74.91
N TRP A 385 -79.92 -9.02 75.55
CA TRP A 385 -78.70 -8.47 74.94
C TRP A 385 -77.47 -9.09 75.60
N ASP A 386 -76.59 -9.70 74.80
CA ASP A 386 -75.27 -10.15 75.24
C ASP A 386 -74.18 -9.29 74.61
N ALA A 387 -73.12 -9.03 75.37
CA ALA A 387 -71.88 -8.47 74.85
C ALA A 387 -70.74 -9.47 75.07
N ALA A 388 -69.97 -9.77 74.03
CA ALA A 388 -68.77 -10.58 74.12
C ALA A 388 -67.55 -9.78 73.68
N ALA A 389 -66.40 -10.11 74.25
CA ALA A 389 -65.11 -9.62 73.81
C ALA A 389 -64.21 -10.80 73.48
N GLY A 390 -63.51 -10.73 72.36
CA GLY A 390 -62.65 -11.78 71.83
C GLY A 390 -61.26 -11.24 71.54
N PHE A 391 -60.27 -12.11 71.61
CA PHE A 391 -58.90 -11.81 71.20
C PHE A 391 -58.43 -12.88 70.22
N GLY A 392 -57.78 -12.45 69.15
CA GLY A 392 -57.29 -13.32 68.08
C GLY A 392 -55.86 -13.00 67.72
N ASN A 393 -55.09 -14.06 67.49
CA ASN A 393 -53.71 -13.99 67.01
C ASN A 393 -53.59 -14.79 65.71
N TYR A 394 -52.85 -14.26 64.74
CA TYR A 394 -52.43 -15.00 63.56
C TYR A 394 -51.02 -14.57 63.15
N ARG A 395 -50.08 -15.53 63.17
CA ARG A 395 -48.64 -15.28 63.00
C ARG A 395 -48.15 -14.16 63.93
N ASN A 396 -47.68 -13.05 63.36
CA ASN A 396 -47.13 -11.91 64.07
C ASN A 396 -48.15 -10.77 64.32
N ALA A 397 -49.45 -10.98 64.05
CA ALA A 397 -50.49 -9.98 64.25
C ALA A 397 -51.50 -10.40 65.34
N ASN A 398 -52.00 -9.41 66.08
CA ASN A 398 -52.99 -9.57 67.15
C ASN A 398 -54.17 -8.63 66.91
N ALA A 399 -55.39 -9.04 67.24
CA ALA A 399 -56.59 -8.21 67.13
C ALA A 399 -57.53 -8.47 68.31
N GLY A 400 -58.25 -7.43 68.74
CA GLY A 400 -59.38 -7.55 69.65
C GLY A 400 -60.69 -7.48 68.87
N ALA A 401 -61.74 -8.09 69.39
CA ALA A 401 -63.07 -7.96 68.83
C ALA A 401 -64.11 -7.77 69.93
N VAL A 402 -65.20 -7.08 69.59
CA VAL A 402 -66.37 -6.96 70.45
C VAL A 402 -67.59 -7.30 69.63
N GLY A 403 -68.48 -8.10 70.20
CA GLY A 403 -69.74 -8.51 69.61
C GLY A 403 -70.91 -8.17 70.51
N ILE A 404 -72.00 -7.76 69.88
CA ILE A 404 -73.30 -7.59 70.53
C ILE A 404 -74.24 -8.62 69.90
N PHE A 405 -74.94 -9.36 70.74
CA PHE A 405 -75.89 -10.37 70.35
C PHE A 405 -77.26 -10.01 70.93
N TYR A 406 -78.30 -10.16 70.12
CA TYR A 406 -79.67 -9.93 70.51
C TYR A 406 -80.48 -11.21 70.28
N ARG A 407 -81.05 -11.76 71.36
CA ARG A 407 -81.91 -12.95 71.31
C ARG A 407 -83.34 -12.57 71.68
N PRO A 408 -84.25 -12.35 70.71
CA PRO A 408 -85.65 -12.07 71.03
C PRO A 408 -86.36 -13.26 71.69
N ASN A 409 -85.91 -14.50 71.40
CA ASN A 409 -86.39 -15.76 71.96
C ASN A 409 -85.24 -16.81 71.98
N GLU A 410 -85.49 -18.00 72.54
CA GLU A 410 -84.46 -19.05 72.69
C GLU A 410 -83.95 -19.62 71.35
N ASP A 411 -84.73 -19.45 70.28
CA ASP A 411 -84.50 -20.05 68.97
C ASP A 411 -83.92 -19.10 67.94
N THR A 412 -83.91 -17.79 68.19
CA THR A 412 -83.45 -16.77 67.24
C THR A 412 -82.38 -15.92 67.89
N MET A 413 -81.28 -15.71 67.18
CA MET A 413 -80.22 -14.79 67.58
C MET A 413 -79.83 -13.92 66.39
N VAL A 414 -79.71 -12.62 66.63
CA VAL A 414 -79.03 -11.68 65.75
C VAL A 414 -77.69 -11.33 66.38
N SER A 415 -76.61 -11.37 65.62
CA SER A 415 -75.26 -11.05 66.10
C SER A 415 -74.65 -9.96 65.23
N VAL A 416 -73.97 -8.99 65.85
CA VAL A 416 -73.14 -8.00 65.17
C VAL A 416 -71.82 -7.91 65.91
N GLY A 417 -70.70 -8.08 65.21
CA GLY A 417 -69.37 -8.01 65.79
C GLY A 417 -68.41 -7.16 64.98
N GLY A 418 -67.43 -6.57 65.64
CA GLY A 418 -66.36 -5.83 65.00
C GLY A 418 -65.00 -6.14 65.60
N SER A 419 -63.97 -6.29 64.76
CA SER A 419 -62.58 -6.41 65.20
C SER A 419 -61.83 -5.09 65.04
N PHE A 420 -60.98 -4.77 66.00
CA PHE A 420 -60.17 -3.56 66.07
C PHE A 420 -58.81 -3.81 66.75
N GLY A 421 -57.92 -2.82 66.69
CA GLY A 421 -56.63 -2.82 67.39
C GLY A 421 -55.43 -3.32 66.58
N ASN A 422 -55.64 -3.82 65.35
CA ASN A 422 -54.58 -4.30 64.43
C ASN A 422 -54.34 -3.38 63.21
N GLY A 423 -55.13 -2.31 63.06
CA GLY A 423 -55.07 -1.35 61.94
C GLY A 423 -55.85 -1.75 60.69
N GLU A 424 -56.50 -2.93 60.67
CA GLU A 424 -57.40 -3.39 59.61
C GLU A 424 -58.71 -3.85 60.28
N ASN A 425 -59.65 -2.92 60.45
CA ASN A 425 -60.91 -3.18 61.14
C ASN A 425 -61.84 -4.02 60.28
N MET A 426 -62.61 -4.92 60.91
CA MET A 426 -63.61 -5.74 60.23
C MET A 426 -64.92 -5.72 60.99
N ILE A 427 -66.01 -6.02 60.28
CA ILE A 427 -67.37 -6.08 60.82
C ILE A 427 -68.03 -7.36 60.31
N ASN A 428 -68.73 -8.08 61.18
CA ASN A 428 -69.61 -9.17 60.81
C ASN A 428 -71.03 -8.94 61.33
N ALA A 429 -72.01 -9.51 60.64
CA ALA A 429 -73.40 -9.54 61.07
C ALA A 429 -74.02 -10.88 60.64
N GLY A 430 -74.86 -11.44 61.48
CA GLY A 430 -75.44 -12.76 61.24
C GLY A 430 -76.76 -12.96 61.97
N VAL A 431 -77.56 -13.89 61.47
CA VAL A 431 -78.79 -14.36 62.12
C VAL A 431 -78.71 -15.88 62.23
N SER A 432 -78.98 -16.41 63.41
CA SER A 432 -78.99 -17.84 63.70
C SER A 432 -80.37 -18.28 64.16
N PHE A 433 -80.81 -19.45 63.70
CA PHE A 433 -82.07 -20.07 64.09
C PHE A 433 -81.84 -21.50 64.60
N LYS A 434 -82.51 -21.90 65.68
CA LYS A 434 -82.56 -23.29 66.13
C LYS A 434 -83.73 -24.03 65.46
N LEU A 435 -83.48 -25.25 64.98
CA LEU A 435 -84.53 -26.14 64.43
C LEU A 435 -84.55 -27.45 65.25
N GLY A 436 -85.61 -27.69 66.01
CA GLY A 436 -85.78 -28.89 66.85
C GLY A 436 -87.15 -28.96 67.58
N GLN A 437 -87.47 -30.08 68.24
CA GLN A 437 -88.71 -30.25 69.02
C GLN A 437 -88.65 -29.40 70.30
N GLY A 438 -89.50 -28.36 70.38
CA GLY A 438 -89.54 -27.44 71.52
C GLY A 438 -90.03 -28.11 72.80
N ASN A 439 -89.15 -28.26 73.79
CA ASN A 439 -89.56 -28.59 75.16
C ASN A 439 -89.89 -27.28 75.89
N HIS A 440 -91.11 -27.18 76.43
CA HIS A 440 -91.62 -26.00 77.16
C HIS A 440 -90.98 -25.77 78.54
N VAL A 441 -89.74 -26.22 78.73
CA VAL A 441 -88.95 -26.00 79.94
C VAL A 441 -87.82 -25.06 79.54
N SER A 442 -87.97 -23.77 79.89
CA SER A 442 -86.89 -22.80 79.73
C SER A 442 -85.70 -23.29 80.55
N THR A 443 -84.62 -23.69 79.89
CA THR A 443 -83.38 -24.13 80.55
C THR A 443 -82.56 -22.98 81.13
N SER A 444 -83.08 -21.75 81.11
CA SER A 444 -82.44 -20.60 81.72
C SER A 444 -82.27 -20.82 83.22
N ARG A 445 -81.02 -20.84 83.69
CA ARG A 445 -80.69 -20.99 85.12
C ARG A 445 -81.36 -19.91 85.98
N VAL A 446 -81.63 -18.74 85.39
CA VAL A 446 -82.30 -17.61 86.03
C VAL A 446 -83.81 -17.85 86.19
N ALA A 447 -84.46 -18.48 85.20
CA ALA A 447 -85.86 -18.90 85.32
C ALA A 447 -86.06 -19.93 86.44
N MET A 448 -85.13 -20.89 86.59
CA MET A 448 -85.15 -21.85 87.71
C MET A 448 -84.92 -21.19 89.08
N ALA A 449 -84.05 -20.16 89.16
CA ALA A 449 -83.80 -19.44 90.42
C ALA A 449 -85.00 -18.61 90.89
N LYS A 450 -85.83 -18.12 89.96
CA LYS A 450 -87.07 -17.37 90.25
C LYS A 450 -88.14 -18.28 90.87
N GLU A 451 -88.34 -19.49 90.34
CA GLU A 451 -89.24 -20.50 90.96
C GLU A 451 -88.79 -20.93 92.37
N LEU A 452 -87.48 -21.06 92.62
CA LEU A 452 -86.93 -21.38 93.95
C LEU A 452 -87.16 -20.28 94.99
N LYS A 453 -87.23 -19.02 94.55
CA LYS A 453 -87.50 -17.87 95.44
C LYS A 453 -88.98 -17.81 95.84
N ASP A 454 -89.88 -18.13 94.91
CA ASP A 454 -91.33 -18.17 95.18
C ASP A 454 -91.75 -19.36 96.07
N MET A 455 -91.03 -20.49 96.02
CA MET A 455 -91.22 -21.57 97.01
C MET A 455 -90.83 -21.19 98.45
N ARG A 456 -89.82 -20.32 98.64
CA ARG A 456 -89.41 -19.87 100.00
C ARG A 456 -90.45 -18.95 100.66
N ALA A 457 -91.27 -18.24 99.88
CA ALA A 457 -92.32 -17.38 100.41
C ALA A 457 -93.52 -18.19 100.98
N VAL A 458 -93.83 -19.37 100.41
CA VAL A 458 -94.93 -20.24 100.87
C VAL A 458 -94.59 -20.95 102.20
N VAL A 459 -93.32 -21.27 102.45
CA VAL A 459 -92.88 -21.92 103.70
C VAL A 459 -92.94 -20.96 104.91
N ALA A 460 -92.76 -19.65 104.69
CA ALA A 460 -92.82 -18.65 105.76
C ALA A 460 -94.24 -18.45 106.33
N GLN A 461 -95.31 -18.66 105.54
CA GLN A 461 -96.69 -18.54 106.01
C GLN A 461 -97.23 -19.76 106.78
N GLN A 462 -96.59 -20.94 106.68
CA GLN A 462 -96.97 -22.12 107.48
C GLN A 462 -96.39 -22.12 108.90
N ALA A 463 -95.33 -21.34 109.17
CA ALA A 463 -94.70 -21.25 110.48
C ALA A 463 -95.54 -20.50 111.54
N GLU A 464 -96.43 -19.58 111.13
CA GLU A 464 -97.28 -18.81 112.04
C GLU A 464 -98.44 -19.63 112.65
N GLN A 465 -98.89 -20.70 111.98
CA GLN A 465 -100.01 -21.53 112.47
C GLN A 465 -99.58 -22.62 113.47
N ILE A 466 -98.30 -23.00 113.49
CA ILE A 466 -97.74 -23.98 114.45
C ILE A 466 -97.43 -23.34 115.82
N ALA A 467 -97.20 -22.02 115.86
CA ALA A 467 -96.93 -21.30 117.10
C ALA A 467 -98.15 -21.26 118.06
N LYS A 468 -99.38 -21.13 117.54
CA LYS A 468 -100.61 -21.11 118.36
C LYS A 468 -101.01 -22.46 118.97
N LEU A 469 -100.55 -23.59 118.42
CA LEU A 469 -100.80 -24.92 118.98
C LEU A 469 -99.82 -25.30 120.10
N THR A 470 -98.64 -24.67 120.14
CA THR A 470 -97.58 -24.93 121.13
C THR A 470 -97.82 -24.18 122.45
N GLU A 471 -98.63 -23.12 122.42
CA GLU A 471 -99.00 -22.34 123.61
C GLU A 471 -100.06 -23.05 124.48
N LEU A 472 -100.91 -23.92 123.89
CA LEU A 472 -101.94 -24.69 124.60
C LEU A 472 -101.40 -25.98 125.25
N VAL A 473 -100.27 -26.51 124.76
CA VAL A 473 -99.62 -27.71 125.32
C VAL A 473 -98.69 -27.37 126.50
N ASN A 474 -98.17 -26.15 126.57
CA ASN A 474 -97.28 -25.72 127.66
C ASN A 474 -98.02 -25.26 128.95
N ALA A 475 -99.35 -25.29 128.98
CA ALA A 475 -100.16 -24.96 130.17
C ALA A 475 -100.48 -26.18 131.07
N MET A 476 -100.11 -27.41 130.68
CA MET A 476 -100.53 -28.64 131.40
C MET A 476 -99.41 -29.53 131.97
N ALA A 477 -98.14 -29.16 131.85
CA ALA A 477 -97.05 -29.89 132.52
C ALA A 477 -95.91 -28.93 132.84
N GLY A 478 -95.91 -28.41 134.08
CA GLY A 478 -94.93 -27.44 134.54
C GLY A 478 -93.54 -28.04 134.76
N VAL A 479 -92.54 -27.50 134.06
CA VAL A 479 -91.15 -27.35 134.51
C VAL A 479 -90.60 -26.06 133.90
N LYS A 480 -89.77 -25.37 134.68
CA LYS A 480 -89.35 -23.97 134.60
C LYS A 480 -88.40 -23.62 133.43
N ARG A 481 -88.46 -22.32 133.09
CA ARG A 481 -87.62 -21.48 132.22
C ARG A 481 -86.12 -21.45 132.61
N GLU A 482 -85.26 -21.28 131.59
CA GLU A 482 -84.41 -20.11 131.25
C GLU A 482 -83.53 -20.49 130.03
N GLU A 483 -83.79 -19.97 128.83
CA GLU A 483 -83.13 -18.82 128.16
C GLU A 483 -81.59 -18.88 128.04
N GLY A 484 -81.09 -19.12 126.80
CA GLY A 484 -80.10 -18.21 126.20
C GLY A 484 -78.66 -18.69 125.88
N ILE A 485 -78.38 -18.74 124.55
CA ILE A 485 -77.26 -18.15 123.77
C ILE A 485 -75.75 -18.51 123.96
N GLY A 486 -75.08 -18.74 122.80
CA GLY A 486 -73.69 -18.32 122.49
C GLY A 486 -72.67 -19.44 122.22
N ALA A 487 -72.34 -19.80 120.97
CA ALA A 487 -71.28 -19.23 120.12
C ALA A 487 -69.83 -19.46 120.62
N GLY A 488 -69.16 -20.52 120.14
CA GLY A 488 -67.73 -20.79 120.34
C GLY A 488 -66.95 -20.56 119.04
N MET A 489 -65.87 -19.77 119.12
CA MET A 489 -65.09 -19.22 118.02
C MET A 489 -63.65 -19.80 118.08
N PHE A 490 -63.13 -20.30 116.94
CA PHE A 490 -61.85 -21.00 116.70
C PHE A 490 -61.77 -22.50 117.15
N PRO A 491 -61.78 -23.48 116.21
CA PRO A 491 -61.76 -24.93 116.52
C PRO A 491 -60.45 -25.49 117.07
N ASP A 492 -59.33 -24.77 116.94
CA ASP A 492 -57.96 -25.24 117.22
C ASP A 492 -57.41 -24.81 118.60
N VAL A 493 -58.18 -24.09 119.41
CA VAL A 493 -57.82 -23.74 120.80
C VAL A 493 -58.93 -24.24 121.75
N PRO A 494 -58.85 -25.49 122.23
CA PRO A 494 -59.84 -26.04 123.16
C PRO A 494 -59.76 -25.40 124.56
N GLU A 495 -60.84 -25.46 125.33
CA GLU A 495 -60.99 -24.83 126.67
C GLU A 495 -59.88 -25.16 127.67
N ASN A 496 -59.14 -26.27 127.50
CA ASN A 496 -58.05 -26.66 128.40
C ASN A 496 -56.68 -26.04 128.06
N HIS A 497 -56.56 -25.33 126.93
CA HIS A 497 -55.29 -24.79 126.49
C HIS A 497 -54.91 -23.57 127.34
N TRP A 498 -53.65 -23.47 127.78
CA TRP A 498 -53.16 -22.38 128.64
C TRP A 498 -53.38 -20.97 128.07
N ALA A 499 -53.51 -20.86 126.74
CA ALA A 499 -53.78 -19.60 126.04
C ALA A 499 -55.27 -19.35 125.73
N TYR A 500 -56.20 -20.24 126.11
CA TYR A 500 -57.63 -20.16 125.74
C TYR A 500 -58.27 -18.85 126.21
N GLU A 501 -58.10 -18.47 127.48
CA GLU A 501 -58.65 -17.21 127.99
C GLU A 501 -58.03 -15.97 127.31
N ALA A 502 -56.73 -16.02 126.99
CA ALA A 502 -56.03 -14.92 126.33
C ALA A 502 -56.47 -14.75 124.88
N VAL A 503 -56.57 -15.86 124.12
CA VAL A 503 -57.01 -15.87 122.71
C VAL A 503 -58.48 -15.50 122.61
N LYS A 504 -59.35 -16.00 123.51
CA LYS A 504 -60.76 -15.60 123.58
C LYS A 504 -60.90 -14.10 123.84
N SER A 505 -60.15 -13.55 124.79
CA SER A 505 -60.21 -12.11 125.10
C SER A 505 -59.70 -11.22 123.95
N LEU A 506 -58.64 -11.65 123.25
CA LEU A 506 -58.09 -10.91 122.10
C LEU A 506 -58.98 -11.02 120.85
N GLY A 507 -59.62 -12.18 120.65
CA GLY A 507 -60.56 -12.44 119.56
C GLY A 507 -61.89 -11.70 119.73
N GLU A 508 -62.48 -11.69 120.93
CA GLU A 508 -63.69 -10.92 121.23
C GLU A 508 -63.46 -9.40 121.07
N LYS A 509 -62.24 -8.93 121.31
CA LYS A 509 -61.84 -7.52 121.08
C LYS A 509 -61.46 -7.23 119.63
N GLY A 510 -61.47 -8.23 118.73
CA GLY A 510 -61.13 -8.11 117.32
C GLY A 510 -59.68 -7.68 117.06
N LEU A 511 -58.77 -7.98 117.99
CA LEU A 511 -57.34 -7.62 117.89
C LEU A 511 -56.53 -8.70 117.14
N ILE A 512 -57.09 -9.90 117.01
CA ILE A 512 -56.55 -11.02 116.24
C ILE A 512 -57.66 -11.56 115.33
N GLU A 513 -57.33 -11.83 114.08
CA GLU A 513 -58.18 -12.55 113.12
C GLU A 513 -57.51 -13.90 112.85
N GLY A 514 -58.27 -15.00 112.98
CA GLY A 514 -57.80 -16.33 112.62
C GLY A 514 -57.55 -16.44 111.11
N TYR A 515 -56.86 -17.51 110.71
CA TYR A 515 -56.59 -17.78 109.30
C TYR A 515 -57.89 -18.06 108.52
N PRO A 516 -57.87 -17.99 107.17
CA PRO A 516 -59.05 -18.25 106.33
C PRO A 516 -59.69 -19.64 106.52
N ASP A 517 -59.01 -20.57 107.20
CA ASP A 517 -59.49 -21.90 107.56
C ASP A 517 -60.22 -21.97 108.93
N GLY A 518 -60.33 -20.85 109.63
CA GLY A 518 -61.01 -20.74 110.92
C GLY A 518 -60.15 -21.06 112.14
N SER A 519 -58.84 -21.30 111.97
CA SER A 519 -57.89 -21.61 113.05
C SER A 519 -57.14 -20.35 113.56
N PHE A 520 -56.65 -20.38 114.81
CA PHE A 520 -55.75 -19.37 115.39
C PHE A 520 -54.27 -19.62 115.05
N GLY A 521 -53.82 -20.88 114.95
CA GLY A 521 -52.46 -21.26 114.51
C GLY A 521 -51.32 -20.94 115.49
N GLY A 522 -51.53 -21.16 116.80
CA GLY A 522 -50.66 -20.70 117.89
C GLY A 522 -49.26 -21.32 118.04
N GLU A 523 -48.91 -22.40 117.32
CA GLU A 523 -47.57 -23.01 117.38
C GLU A 523 -46.55 -22.41 116.40
N ARG A 524 -46.98 -21.46 115.55
CA ARG A 524 -46.09 -20.80 114.60
C ARG A 524 -45.41 -19.59 115.23
N SER A 525 -44.11 -19.43 114.99
CA SER A 525 -43.41 -18.18 115.30
C SER A 525 -44.05 -17.01 114.53
N LEU A 526 -44.58 -16.02 115.25
CA LEU A 526 -45.07 -14.77 114.68
C LEU A 526 -43.90 -13.97 114.09
N SER A 527 -44.08 -13.48 112.86
CA SER A 527 -43.14 -12.51 112.28
C SER A 527 -43.27 -11.15 112.98
N ARG A 528 -42.18 -10.36 112.97
CA ARG A 528 -42.17 -9.01 113.56
C ARG A 528 -43.24 -8.09 112.97
N TYR A 529 -43.62 -8.30 111.70
CA TYR A 529 -44.67 -7.53 111.02
C TYR A 529 -46.08 -7.93 111.46
N GLU A 530 -46.36 -9.23 111.65
CA GLU A 530 -47.66 -9.70 112.16
C GLU A 530 -47.88 -9.24 113.60
N PHE A 531 -46.82 -9.23 114.42
CA PHE A 531 -46.89 -8.67 115.78
C PHE A 531 -47.11 -7.14 115.77
N ALA A 532 -46.45 -6.41 114.86
CA ALA A 532 -46.66 -4.98 114.69
C ALA A 532 -48.10 -4.64 114.25
N GLU A 533 -48.77 -5.50 113.46
CA GLU A 533 -50.17 -5.34 113.09
C GLU A 533 -51.11 -5.45 114.31
N ILE A 534 -50.86 -6.42 115.21
CA ILE A 534 -51.61 -6.56 116.46
C ILE A 534 -51.43 -5.32 117.34
N VAL A 535 -50.20 -4.80 117.45
CA VAL A 535 -49.90 -3.57 118.20
C VAL A 535 -50.57 -2.34 117.57
N TYR A 536 -50.62 -2.25 116.24
CA TYR A 536 -51.31 -1.18 115.51
C TYR A 536 -52.82 -1.19 115.77
N ARG A 537 -53.46 -2.36 115.65
CA ARG A 537 -54.90 -2.54 115.95
C ARG A 537 -55.23 -2.22 117.41
N ALA A 538 -54.32 -2.53 118.35
CA ALA A 538 -54.48 -2.18 119.76
C ALA A 538 -54.42 -0.65 120.00
N LEU A 539 -53.53 0.07 119.30
CA LEU A 539 -53.42 1.53 119.38
C LEU A 539 -54.64 2.23 118.75
N GLU A 540 -55.14 1.75 117.60
CA GLU A 540 -56.32 2.31 116.91
C GLU A 540 -57.61 2.17 117.74
N ARG A 541 -57.73 1.07 118.49
CA ARG A 541 -58.88 0.80 119.37
C ARG A 541 -58.72 1.38 120.78
N GLY A 542 -57.72 2.22 121.01
CA GLY A 542 -57.55 2.98 122.25
C GLY A 542 -57.02 2.19 123.45
N VAL A 543 -56.39 1.03 123.23
CA VAL A 543 -55.77 0.23 124.29
C VAL A 543 -54.42 0.86 124.67
N LYS A 544 -54.17 1.12 125.96
CA LYS A 544 -52.87 1.62 126.45
C LYS A 544 -51.79 0.55 126.26
N VAL A 545 -50.83 0.80 125.37
CA VAL A 545 -49.63 -0.03 125.16
C VAL A 545 -48.42 0.62 125.84
N GLU A 546 -47.51 -0.16 126.41
CA GLU A 546 -46.28 0.36 127.03
C GLU A 546 -45.41 1.12 126.00
N GLY A 547 -44.87 2.28 126.40
CA GLY A 547 -44.10 3.15 125.49
C GLY A 547 -42.85 2.49 124.88
N ARG A 548 -42.29 1.46 125.55
CA ARG A 548 -41.17 0.67 125.01
C ARG A 548 -41.56 -0.13 123.75
N LEU A 549 -42.76 -0.72 123.72
CA LEU A 549 -43.26 -1.47 122.55
C LEU A 549 -43.49 -0.56 121.33
N VAL A 550 -44.04 0.64 121.54
CA VAL A 550 -44.26 1.60 120.45
C VAL A 550 -42.94 2.10 119.87
N SER A 551 -41.89 2.25 120.69
CA SER A 551 -40.57 2.64 120.21
C SER A 551 -39.82 1.53 119.47
N GLU A 552 -39.95 0.27 119.92
CA GLU A 552 -39.21 -0.87 119.38
C GLU A 552 -39.73 -1.32 118.00
N PHE A 553 -41.03 -1.14 117.75
CA PHE A 553 -41.70 -1.47 116.48
C PHE A 553 -42.04 -0.24 115.63
N LYS A 554 -41.49 0.94 115.97
CA LYS A 554 -41.69 2.18 115.21
C LYS A 554 -41.37 2.05 113.70
N PRO A 555 -40.26 1.40 113.28
CA PRO A 555 -39.95 1.23 111.85
C PRO A 555 -41.00 0.42 111.08
N GLU A 556 -41.64 -0.55 111.72
CA GLU A 556 -42.67 -1.41 111.15
C GLU A 556 -44.05 -0.74 111.17
N LEU A 557 -44.38 0.03 112.21
CA LEU A 557 -45.64 0.79 112.32
C LEU A 557 -45.77 1.90 111.28
N GLU A 558 -44.67 2.57 110.89
CA GLU A 558 -44.67 3.60 109.84
C GLU A 558 -44.93 3.03 108.43
N ARG A 559 -44.79 1.71 108.25
CA ARG A 559 -45.03 0.99 106.98
C ARG A 559 -46.44 0.42 106.86
N ILE A 560 -47.29 0.60 107.88
CA ILE A 560 -48.67 0.14 107.89
C ILE A 560 -49.59 1.30 107.49
N ARG A 561 -50.40 1.12 106.43
CA ARG A 561 -51.43 2.09 106.02
C ARG A 561 -52.79 1.40 105.88
N VAL A 562 -53.86 2.10 106.23
CA VAL A 562 -55.24 1.65 106.06
C VAL A 562 -55.73 2.09 104.68
N ASP A 563 -56.03 1.12 103.81
CA ASP A 563 -56.70 1.38 102.53
C ASP A 563 -58.21 1.10 102.70
N THR A 564 -59.04 2.07 102.33
CA THR A 564 -60.49 1.86 102.22
C THR A 564 -60.77 0.97 100.99
N VAL A 565 -61.29 -0.23 101.23
CA VAL A 565 -61.57 -1.22 100.17
C VAL A 565 -62.99 -1.07 99.61
N SER A 566 -63.92 -0.47 100.36
CA SER A 566 -65.27 -0.17 99.87
C SER A 566 -65.91 1.00 100.62
N ARG A 567 -66.65 1.85 99.90
CA ARG A 567 -67.45 2.96 100.44
C ARG A 567 -68.94 2.69 100.20
N ASP A 568 -69.79 3.08 101.14
CA ASP A 568 -71.23 2.98 100.98
C ASP A 568 -71.78 4.09 100.07
N ARG A 569 -73.07 4.03 99.74
CA ARG A 569 -73.74 5.03 98.88
C ARG A 569 -73.75 6.46 99.46
N ASN A 570 -73.33 6.66 100.72
CA ASN A 570 -73.23 7.97 101.38
C ASN A 570 -71.77 8.41 101.61
N GLY A 571 -70.80 7.74 100.96
CA GLY A 571 -69.39 8.13 100.95
C GLY A 571 -68.62 7.80 102.22
N ARG A 572 -69.21 7.04 103.16
CA ARG A 572 -68.55 6.59 104.39
C ARG A 572 -67.84 5.24 104.14
N PRO A 573 -66.59 5.06 104.62
CA PRO A 573 -65.88 3.79 104.46
C PRO A 573 -66.61 2.69 105.24
N VAL A 574 -66.93 1.57 104.58
CA VAL A 574 -67.64 0.42 105.17
C VAL A 574 -66.76 -0.84 105.23
N ILE A 575 -65.64 -0.88 104.52
CA ILE A 575 -64.63 -1.93 104.66
C ILE A 575 -63.24 -1.28 104.54
N GLU A 576 -62.43 -1.41 105.60
CA GLU A 576 -61.04 -0.95 105.66
C GLU A 576 -60.11 -2.17 105.79
N ARG A 577 -59.05 -2.23 104.98
CA ARG A 577 -57.98 -3.24 105.11
C ARG A 577 -56.68 -2.56 105.50
N VAL A 578 -56.04 -3.10 106.52
CA VAL A 578 -54.67 -2.76 106.90
C VAL A 578 -53.73 -3.43 105.89
N ARG A 579 -52.87 -2.66 105.23
CA ARG A 579 -51.88 -3.18 104.28
C ARG A 579 -50.48 -2.75 104.69
N VAL A 580 -49.54 -3.70 104.69
CA VAL A 580 -48.11 -3.41 104.88
C VAL A 580 -47.52 -2.97 103.54
N VAL A 581 -47.02 -1.74 103.47
CA VAL A 581 -46.31 -1.22 102.30
C VAL A 581 -44.86 -1.71 102.40
N ARG A 582 -44.40 -2.44 101.37
CA ARG A 582 -43.12 -3.14 101.38
C ARG A 582 -41.92 -2.19 101.43
#